data_AF-A0AAD6TJP4-F1
#
_entry.id   AF-A0AAD6TJP4-F1
#
_cell.length_a   1.000
_cell.length_b   1.000
_cell.length_c   1.000
_cell.angle_alpha   90.00
_cell.angle_beta   90.00
_cell.angle_gamma   90.00
#
_symmetry.space_group_name_H-M   'P 1'
#
loop_
_entity.id
_entity.type
_entity.pdbx_description
1 polymer ?
#
loop_
_entity_poly.entity_id
_entity_poly.type
_entity_poly.pdbx_seq_one_letter_code
_entity_poly.pdbx_strand_id
1 'polypeptide(L)'
;MQRAIKIMEAEEGSSSSPPPSLKTATQQAQRECLQQDKKHISLSTSTLSRRLNGGLSKTEAHQNECWLNSAEADVVISYVIACADRGFPLSHRRLKEHVDVIARARWGTRFPETGVGKQWTKMFVSDHSDRLGMYWSRALDRSRARAVNPITKKEYFD
;
A
#
# COMPACT_ATOMS: atom_id res chain seq x y z
N MET A 1 17.84 1.32 6.64
CA MET A 1 18.14 -0.07 7.04
C MET A 1 18.81 -0.86 5.93
N GLN A 2 18.19 -1.02 4.74
CA GLN A 2 18.80 -1.76 3.62
C GLN A 2 20.22 -1.26 3.25
N ARG A 3 20.44 0.06 3.20
CA ARG A 3 21.78 0.64 2.99
C ARG A 3 22.82 0.18 4.04
N ALA A 4 22.44 0.12 5.31
CA ALA A 4 23.33 -0.32 6.39
C ALA A 4 23.64 -1.82 6.33
N ILE A 5 22.68 -2.65 5.89
CA ILE A 5 22.88 -4.09 5.67
C ILE A 5 23.87 -4.30 4.52
N LYS A 6 23.66 -3.59 3.40
CA LYS A 6 24.55 -3.64 2.24
C LYS A 6 26.00 -3.24 2.57
N ILE A 7 26.20 -2.27 3.45
CA ILE A 7 27.55 -1.87 3.92
C ILE A 7 28.21 -3.02 4.69
N MET A 8 27.47 -3.73 5.55
CA MET A 8 28.01 -4.89 6.29
C MET A 8 28.32 -6.06 5.36
N GLU A 9 27.41 -6.38 4.43
CA GLU A 9 27.58 -7.50 3.47
C GLU A 9 28.74 -7.26 2.49
N ALA A 10 28.96 -6.01 2.06
CA ALA A 10 30.06 -5.66 1.16
C ALA A 10 31.45 -5.81 1.81
N GLU A 11 31.54 -5.62 3.12
CA GLU A 11 32.79 -5.70 3.89
C GLU A 11 33.11 -7.14 4.30
N GLU A 12 32.11 -7.99 4.57
CA GLU A 12 32.31 -9.42 4.82
C GLU A 12 32.92 -10.17 3.62
N GLY A 13 32.71 -9.67 2.40
CA GLY A 13 33.33 -10.20 1.18
C GLY A 13 34.77 -9.72 0.94
N SER A 14 35.25 -8.71 1.66
CA SER A 14 36.60 -8.16 1.52
C SER A 14 37.52 -8.78 2.56
N SER A 15 38.28 -9.81 2.16
CA SER A 15 39.18 -10.58 3.05
C SER A 15 40.37 -9.81 3.62
N SER A 16 40.41 -8.48 3.48
CA SER A 16 41.56 -7.63 3.79
C SER A 16 41.43 -6.81 5.07
N SER A 17 40.22 -6.66 5.64
CA SER A 17 39.98 -5.80 6.81
C SER A 17 38.99 -6.42 7.81
N PRO A 18 39.12 -6.15 9.12
CA PRO A 18 38.12 -6.56 10.12
C PRO A 18 36.76 -5.91 9.80
N PRO A 19 35.63 -6.64 9.98
CA PRO A 19 34.32 -6.10 9.68
C PRO A 19 34.02 -4.87 10.56
N PRO A 20 33.44 -3.79 9.99
CA PRO A 20 33.14 -2.59 10.73
C PRO A 20 32.14 -2.87 11.86
N SER A 21 32.29 -2.16 12.98
CA SER A 21 31.31 -2.18 14.05
C SER A 21 29.93 -1.79 13.52
N LEU A 22 28.87 -2.44 14.05
CA LEU A 22 27.48 -2.08 13.77
C LEU A 22 27.22 -0.58 13.92
N LYS A 23 27.88 0.08 14.89
CA LYS A 23 27.77 1.52 15.11
C LYS A 23 28.32 2.31 13.91
N THR A 24 29.47 1.92 13.40
CA THR A 24 30.11 2.55 12.22
C THR A 24 29.22 2.41 10.98
N ALA A 25 28.70 1.21 10.73
CA ALA A 25 27.80 0.96 9.59
C ALA A 25 26.50 1.78 9.70
N THR A 26 25.89 1.87 10.89
CA THR A 26 24.70 2.73 11.07
C THR A 26 25.01 4.20 10.84
N GLN A 27 26.10 4.74 11.39
CA GLN A 27 26.47 6.14 11.20
C GLN A 27 26.78 6.47 9.74
N GLN A 28 27.46 5.56 9.03
CA GLN A 28 27.72 5.72 7.61
C GLN A 28 26.43 5.75 6.81
N ALA A 29 25.51 4.81 7.05
CA ALA A 29 24.20 4.81 6.39
C ALA A 29 23.38 6.08 6.71
N GLN A 30 23.47 6.61 7.92
CA GLN A 30 22.82 7.88 8.29
C GLN A 30 23.40 9.06 7.51
N ARG A 31 24.73 9.12 7.37
CA ARG A 31 25.42 10.15 6.57
C ARG A 31 25.03 10.08 5.10
N GLU A 32 24.99 8.88 4.52
CA GLU A 32 24.56 8.68 3.13
C GLU A 32 23.10 9.13 2.91
N CYS A 33 22.19 8.78 3.83
CA CYS A 33 20.81 9.26 3.79
C CYS A 33 20.72 10.79 3.87
N LEU A 34 21.53 11.41 4.72
CA LEU A 34 21.55 12.87 4.85
C LEU A 34 22.07 13.54 3.57
N GLN A 35 23.10 12.98 2.94
CA GLN A 35 23.68 13.54 1.71
C GLN A 35 22.73 13.39 0.51
N GLN A 36 22.12 12.22 0.32
CA GLN A 36 21.28 11.93 -0.85
C GLN A 36 19.87 12.47 -0.69
N ASP A 37 19.21 12.14 0.43
CA ASP A 37 17.78 12.39 0.61
C ASP A 37 17.51 13.69 1.40
N LYS A 38 18.56 14.33 1.92
CA LYS A 38 18.49 15.53 2.80
C LYS A 38 17.59 15.33 4.02
N LYS A 39 17.40 14.07 4.44
CA LYS A 39 16.57 13.69 5.58
C LYS A 39 17.44 13.11 6.68
N HIS A 40 17.36 13.69 7.88
CA HIS A 40 18.02 13.14 9.04
C HIS A 40 17.22 11.95 9.59
N ILE A 41 17.80 10.75 9.52
CA ILE A 41 17.15 9.50 9.96
C ILE A 41 17.95 8.92 11.12
N SER A 42 17.28 8.63 12.23
CA SER A 42 17.89 7.92 13.36
C SER A 42 17.81 6.41 13.13
N LEU A 43 18.95 5.72 13.11
CA LEU A 43 19.03 4.26 12.97
C LEU A 43 19.57 3.66 14.28
N SER A 44 18.81 2.73 14.87
CA SER A 44 19.28 1.98 16.03
C SER A 44 20.19 0.82 15.63
N THR A 45 21.31 0.68 16.34
CA THR A 45 22.25 -0.45 16.19
C THR A 45 21.60 -1.79 16.54
N SER A 46 20.69 -1.83 17.52
CA SER A 46 19.96 -3.05 17.88
C SER A 46 19.05 -3.54 16.76
N THR A 47 18.45 -2.62 15.99
CA THR A 47 17.63 -2.95 14.82
C THR A 47 18.48 -3.53 13.70
N LEU A 48 19.72 -3.04 13.50
CA LEU A 48 20.65 -3.60 12.52
C LEU A 48 21.08 -5.01 12.91
N SER A 49 21.45 -5.23 14.17
CA SER A 49 21.77 -6.56 14.68
C SER A 49 20.61 -7.54 14.50
N ARG A 50 19.38 -7.14 14.87
CA ARG A 50 18.19 -7.98 14.66
C ARG A 50 17.97 -8.34 13.20
N ARG A 51 18.24 -7.43 12.26
CA ARG A 51 18.09 -7.67 10.82
C ARG A 51 19.11 -8.67 10.29
N LEU A 52 20.38 -8.52 10.68
CA LEU A 52 21.45 -9.45 10.29
C LEU A 52 21.20 -10.86 10.84
N ASN A 53 20.61 -10.97 12.03
CA ASN A 53 20.20 -12.24 12.62
C ASN A 53 18.88 -12.82 12.01
N GLY A 54 18.47 -12.38 10.83
CA GLY A 54 17.28 -12.89 10.13
C GLY A 54 15.94 -12.33 10.60
N GLY A 55 15.92 -11.28 11.42
CA GLY A 55 14.68 -10.67 11.89
C GLY A 55 13.93 -9.93 10.77
N LEU A 56 12.71 -10.36 10.48
CA LEU A 56 11.83 -9.75 9.47
C LEU A 56 11.39 -8.33 9.82
N SER A 57 11.19 -7.52 8.79
CA SER A 57 10.62 -6.18 8.91
C SER A 57 9.16 -6.24 9.34
N LYS A 58 8.65 -5.16 9.93
CA LYS A 58 7.23 -5.12 10.32
C LYS A 58 6.36 -5.37 9.09
N THR A 59 6.74 -4.80 7.95
CA THR A 59 6.07 -4.99 6.66
C THR A 59 6.16 -6.44 6.18
N GLU A 60 7.36 -7.04 6.18
CA GLU A 60 7.58 -8.43 5.77
C GLU A 60 6.86 -9.43 6.68
N ALA A 61 6.88 -9.21 8.00
CA ALA A 61 6.15 -10.03 8.95
C ALA A 61 4.64 -9.91 8.72
N HIS A 62 4.15 -8.69 8.49
CA HIS A 62 2.73 -8.44 8.29
C HIS A 62 2.20 -8.99 6.96
N GLN A 63 3.04 -9.10 5.92
CA GLN A 63 2.66 -9.77 4.66
C GLN A 63 2.16 -11.20 4.89
N ASN A 64 2.71 -11.91 5.88
CA ASN A 64 2.28 -13.27 6.23
C ASN A 64 0.97 -13.30 7.05
N GLU A 65 0.60 -12.17 7.65
CA GLU A 65 -0.60 -12.02 8.49
C GLU A 65 -1.77 -11.39 7.71
N CYS A 66 -1.56 -11.01 6.44
CA CYS A 66 -2.60 -10.41 5.61
C CYS A 66 -3.69 -11.42 5.23
N TRP A 67 -4.95 -10.98 5.30
CA TRP A 67 -6.11 -11.79 4.89
C TRP A 67 -6.11 -12.16 3.41
N LEU A 68 -5.57 -11.27 2.56
CA LEU A 68 -5.42 -11.49 1.13
C LEU A 68 -3.96 -11.74 0.79
N ASN A 69 -3.70 -12.68 -0.12
CA ASN A 69 -2.39 -12.78 -0.78
C ASN A 69 -2.25 -11.70 -1.86
N SER A 70 -1.04 -11.55 -2.40
CA SER A 70 -0.78 -10.56 -3.45
C SER A 70 -1.67 -10.74 -4.68
N ALA A 71 -1.90 -11.98 -5.12
CA ALA A 71 -2.73 -12.27 -6.30
C ALA A 71 -4.21 -11.96 -6.07
N GLU A 72 -4.75 -12.27 -4.88
CA GLU A 72 -6.11 -11.94 -4.47
C GLU A 72 -6.30 -10.42 -4.36
N ALA A 73 -5.31 -9.73 -3.79
CA ALA A 73 -5.30 -8.27 -3.74
C ALA A 73 -5.31 -7.67 -5.16
N ASP A 74 -4.51 -8.21 -6.08
CA ASP A 74 -4.49 -7.77 -7.48
C ASP A 74 -5.84 -7.97 -8.18
N VAL A 75 -6.51 -9.10 -7.95
CA VAL A 75 -7.86 -9.35 -8.47
C VAL A 75 -8.85 -8.32 -7.93
N VAL A 76 -8.81 -8.04 -6.62
CA VAL A 76 -9.67 -7.01 -6.00
C VAL A 76 -9.40 -5.63 -6.59
N ILE A 77 -8.14 -5.25 -6.77
CA ILE A 77 -7.75 -3.96 -7.35
C ILE A 77 -8.25 -3.86 -8.80
N SER A 78 -8.03 -4.91 -9.61
CA SER A 78 -8.48 -4.94 -11.00
C SER A 78 -10.00 -4.79 -11.10
N TYR A 79 -10.74 -5.41 -10.19
CA TYR A 79 -12.19 -5.30 -10.12
C TYR A 79 -12.63 -3.89 -9.70
N VAL A 80 -11.99 -3.30 -8.69
CA VAL A 80 -12.25 -1.91 -8.26
C VAL A 80 -12.05 -0.93 -9.41
N ILE A 81 -10.94 -1.07 -10.15
CA ILE A 81 -10.63 -0.23 -11.31
C ILE A 81 -11.70 -0.43 -12.39
N ALA A 82 -12.03 -1.67 -12.74
CA ALA A 82 -13.05 -1.95 -13.74
C ALA A 82 -14.44 -1.42 -13.35
N CYS A 83 -14.78 -1.39 -12.06
CA CYS A 83 -16.00 -0.74 -11.57
C CYS A 83 -15.94 0.78 -11.72
N ALA A 84 -14.80 1.39 -11.39
CA ALA A 84 -14.57 2.82 -11.55
C ALA A 84 -14.62 3.27 -13.02
N ASP A 85 -14.02 2.50 -13.94
CA ASP A 85 -14.02 2.77 -15.38
C ASP A 85 -15.43 2.74 -15.98
N ARG A 86 -16.33 1.92 -15.41
CA ARG A 86 -17.75 1.89 -15.77
C ARG A 86 -18.57 3.04 -15.15
N GLY A 87 -17.92 3.94 -14.40
CA GLY A 87 -18.56 5.08 -13.75
C GLY A 87 -19.16 4.77 -12.37
N PHE A 88 -18.93 3.58 -11.83
CA PHE A 88 -19.47 3.13 -10.54
C PHE A 88 -18.35 2.71 -9.59
N PRO A 89 -17.53 3.65 -9.07
CA PRO A 89 -16.48 3.32 -8.12
C PRO A 89 -17.08 2.69 -6.85
N LEU A 90 -16.38 1.70 -6.29
CA LEU A 90 -16.86 1.00 -5.10
C LEU A 90 -16.74 1.87 -3.85
N SER A 91 -17.78 1.84 -3.02
CA SER A 91 -17.70 2.36 -1.66
C SER A 91 -16.90 1.41 -0.75
N HIS A 92 -16.36 1.93 0.36
CA HIS A 92 -15.69 1.11 1.38
C HIS A 92 -16.54 -0.08 1.86
N ARG A 93 -17.87 0.08 1.93
CA ARG A 93 -18.77 -1.02 2.29
C ARG A 93 -18.75 -2.14 1.24
N ARG A 94 -18.89 -1.80 -0.04
CA ARG A 94 -18.89 -2.78 -1.14
C ARG A 94 -17.54 -3.46 -1.32
N LEU A 95 -16.45 -2.70 -1.14
CA LEU A 95 -15.11 -3.26 -1.12
C LEU A 95 -14.95 -4.29 0.01
N LYS A 96 -15.42 -3.98 1.21
CA LYS A 96 -15.42 -4.93 2.34
C LYS A 96 -16.19 -6.20 2.00
N GLU A 97 -17.41 -6.09 1.47
CA GLU A 97 -18.24 -7.25 1.12
C GLU A 97 -17.52 -8.19 0.13
N HIS A 98 -16.91 -7.64 -0.92
CA HIS A 98 -16.16 -8.46 -1.89
C HIS A 98 -14.93 -9.12 -1.28
N VAL A 99 -14.18 -8.39 -0.46
CA VAL A 99 -13.00 -8.93 0.22
C VAL A 99 -13.39 -10.02 1.23
N ASP A 100 -14.47 -9.83 1.98
CA ASP A 100 -14.97 -10.81 2.94
C ASP A 100 -15.35 -12.12 2.26
N VAL A 101 -15.94 -12.06 1.06
CA VAL A 101 -16.27 -13.26 0.26
C VAL A 101 -15.00 -14.02 -0.12
N ILE A 102 -13.98 -13.33 -0.63
CA ILE A 102 -12.71 -13.93 -1.05
C ILE A 102 -11.97 -14.52 0.17
N ALA A 103 -11.84 -13.73 1.24
CA ALA A 103 -11.15 -14.16 2.45
C ALA A 103 -11.86 -15.33 3.13
N ARG A 104 -13.20 -15.33 3.17
CA ARG A 104 -13.98 -16.46 3.71
C ARG A 104 -13.84 -17.72 2.85
N ALA A 105 -13.79 -17.58 1.52
CA ALA A 105 -13.58 -18.72 0.63
C ALA A 105 -12.21 -19.39 0.87
N ARG A 106 -11.18 -18.60 1.17
CA ARG A 106 -9.82 -19.12 1.45
C ARG A 106 -9.64 -19.66 2.86
N TRP A 107 -10.09 -18.93 3.87
CA TRP A 107 -9.77 -19.23 5.28
C TRP A 107 -10.90 -19.95 6.03
N GLY A 108 -12.11 -20.03 5.45
CA GLY A 108 -13.26 -20.71 6.04
C GLY A 108 -13.55 -20.22 7.47
N THR A 109 -13.61 -21.16 8.41
CA THR A 109 -13.90 -20.90 9.83
C THR A 109 -12.81 -20.10 10.55
N ARG A 110 -11.60 -20.00 9.99
CA ARG A 110 -10.53 -19.14 10.56
C ARG A 110 -10.79 -17.67 10.30
N PHE A 111 -11.62 -17.34 9.31
CA PHE A 111 -11.97 -15.96 9.02
C PHE A 111 -13.08 -15.49 9.99
N PRO A 112 -12.94 -14.31 10.61
CA PRO A 112 -13.97 -13.79 11.49
C PRO A 112 -15.33 -13.66 10.80
N GLU A 113 -16.40 -14.04 11.50
CA GLU A 113 -17.78 -13.88 10.98
C GLU A 113 -18.12 -12.41 10.69
N THR A 114 -17.53 -11.50 11.46
CA THR A 114 -17.69 -10.04 11.32
C THR A 114 -16.97 -9.47 10.09
N GLY A 115 -16.15 -10.28 9.41
CA GLY A 115 -15.37 -9.89 8.23
C GLY A 115 -14.11 -9.11 8.57
N VAL A 116 -13.53 -8.43 7.58
CA VAL A 116 -12.37 -7.58 7.77
C VAL A 116 -12.68 -6.40 8.69
N GLY A 117 -11.66 -5.94 9.42
CA GLY A 117 -11.77 -4.86 10.39
C GLY A 117 -12.27 -3.54 9.78
N LYS A 118 -12.88 -2.68 10.60
CA LYS A 118 -13.50 -1.41 10.16
C LYS A 118 -12.54 -0.49 9.39
N GLN A 119 -11.26 -0.49 9.78
CA GLN A 119 -10.23 0.35 9.16
C GLN A 119 -9.54 -0.35 7.97
N TRP A 120 -9.76 -1.65 7.77
CA TRP A 120 -9.03 -2.46 6.80
C TRP A 120 -9.16 -1.89 5.38
N THR A 121 -10.36 -1.47 4.96
CA THR A 121 -10.56 -0.92 3.61
C THR A 121 -9.90 0.43 3.41
N LYS A 122 -9.72 1.24 4.46
CA LYS A 122 -8.94 2.48 4.37
C LYS A 122 -7.45 2.18 4.25
N MET A 123 -6.95 1.23 5.04
CA MET A 123 -5.55 0.78 4.92
C MET A 123 -5.29 0.20 3.54
N PHE A 124 -6.15 -0.68 3.04
CA PHE A 124 -6.03 -1.27 1.72
C PHE A 124 -5.92 -0.23 0.59
N VAL A 125 -6.73 0.83 0.63
CA VAL A 125 -6.65 1.92 -0.35
C VAL A 125 -5.37 2.74 -0.17
N SER A 126 -4.94 2.97 1.08
CA SER A 126 -3.69 3.70 1.37
C SER A 126 -2.47 2.93 0.88
N ASP A 127 -2.44 1.62 1.14
CA ASP A 127 -1.33 0.72 0.79
C ASP A 127 -1.18 0.58 -0.73
N HIS A 128 -2.27 0.69 -1.48
CA HIS A 128 -2.30 0.64 -2.94
C HIS A 128 -2.62 2.00 -3.58
N SER A 129 -2.19 3.09 -2.93
CA SER A 129 -2.46 4.47 -3.39
C SER A 129 -1.76 4.84 -4.70
N ASP A 130 -0.78 4.05 -5.12
CA ASP A 130 -0.15 4.10 -6.44
C ASP A 130 -1.12 3.71 -7.56
N ARG A 131 -2.11 2.85 -7.27
CA ARG A 131 -3.08 2.32 -8.24
C ARG A 131 -4.51 2.76 -7.97
N LEU A 132 -4.85 3.03 -6.71
CA LEU A 132 -6.18 3.38 -6.25
C LEU A 132 -6.24 4.82 -5.75
N GLY A 133 -7.17 5.60 -6.29
CA GLY A 133 -7.49 6.94 -5.84
C GLY A 133 -8.91 7.05 -5.29
N MET A 134 -9.15 8.02 -4.41
CA MET A 134 -10.51 8.37 -4.00
C MET A 134 -11.14 9.28 -5.05
N TYR A 135 -12.26 8.84 -5.61
CA TYR A 135 -13.06 9.65 -6.53
C TYR A 135 -14.28 10.22 -5.82
N TRP A 136 -14.50 11.53 -5.97
CA TRP A 136 -15.72 12.18 -5.54
C TRP A 136 -16.68 12.28 -6.72
N SER A 137 -17.80 11.56 -6.66
CA SER A 137 -18.86 11.71 -7.64
C SER A 137 -19.36 13.16 -7.63
N ARG A 138 -19.20 13.88 -8.74
CA ARG A 138 -19.87 15.16 -8.94
C ARG A 138 -21.34 14.85 -9.21
N ALA A 139 -22.25 15.49 -8.46
CA ALA A 139 -23.68 15.30 -8.65
C ALA A 139 -24.06 15.55 -10.12
N LEU A 140 -24.72 14.58 -10.74
CA LEU A 140 -25.22 14.67 -12.12
C LEU A 140 -26.11 15.90 -12.32
N ASP A 141 -26.73 16.43 -11.26
CA ASP A 141 -27.54 17.64 -11.28
C ASP A 141 -26.85 18.83 -11.93
N ARG A 142 -25.54 19.03 -11.71
CA ARG A 142 -24.84 20.15 -12.36
C ARG A 142 -24.73 19.95 -13.88
N SER A 143 -24.53 18.71 -14.33
CA SER A 143 -24.48 18.39 -15.76
C SER A 143 -25.87 18.46 -16.40
N ARG A 144 -26.88 17.90 -15.71
CA ARG A 144 -28.29 17.97 -16.11
C ARG A 144 -28.79 19.40 -16.19
N ALA A 145 -28.52 20.24 -15.19
CA ALA A 145 -28.90 21.65 -15.20
C ALA A 145 -28.32 22.41 -16.41
N ARG A 146 -27.09 22.07 -16.83
CA ARG A 146 -26.48 22.65 -18.04
C ARG A 146 -27.08 22.13 -19.34
N ALA A 147 -27.54 20.88 -19.37
CA ALA A 147 -28.20 20.29 -20.53
C ALA A 147 -29.60 20.87 -20.79
N VAL A 148 -30.22 21.54 -19.80
CA VAL A 148 -31.54 22.21 -19.89
C VAL A 148 -31.39 23.64 -20.48
N ASN A 149 -30.39 23.88 -21.32
CA ASN A 149 -30.21 25.15 -22.05
C ASN A 149 -31.37 25.37 -23.04
N PRO A 150 -31.95 26.59 -23.13
CA PRO A 150 -32.93 26.96 -24.15
C PRO A 150 -32.56 26.53 -25.58
N ILE A 151 -31.28 26.61 -25.96
CA ILE A 151 -30.80 26.22 -27.29
C ILE A 151 -30.99 24.71 -27.52
N THR A 152 -30.51 23.88 -26.59
CA THR A 152 -30.60 22.42 -26.67
C THR A 152 -32.04 21.93 -26.61
N LYS A 153 -32.91 22.62 -25.86
CA LYS A 153 -34.35 22.33 -25.86
C LYS A 153 -34.99 22.64 -27.21
N LYS A 154 -34.65 23.79 -27.80
CA LYS A 154 -35.19 24.20 -29.10
C LYS A 154 -34.83 23.19 -30.18
N GLU A 155 -33.56 22.79 -30.27
CA GLU A 155 -33.10 21.80 -31.27
C GLU A 155 -33.69 20.39 -31.09
N TYR A 156 -34.14 20.01 -29.89
CA TYR A 156 -34.68 18.67 -29.63
C TYR A 156 -36.20 18.59 -29.84
N PHE A 157 -36.93 19.69 -29.60
CA PHE A 157 -38.39 19.72 -29.62
C PHE A 157 -38.99 20.41 -30.85
N ASP A 158 -38.20 21.14 -31.63
CA ASP A 158 -38.56 21.62 -32.99
C ASP A 158 -38.25 20.54 -34.04
#